data_AF-A0A3D2EQU2-F1
#
_entry.id   AF-A0A3D2EQU2-F1
#
_cell.length_a   1.000
_cell.length_b   1.000
_cell.length_c   1.000
_cell.angle_alpha   90.00
_cell.angle_beta   90.00
_cell.angle_gamma   90.00
#
_symmetry.space_group_name_H-M   'P 1'
#
loop_
_entity.id
_entity.type
_entity.pdbx_description
1 polymer ?
#
loop_
_entity_poly.entity_id
_entity_poly.type
_entity_poly.pdbx_seq_one_letter_code
_entity_poly.pdbx_strand_id
1 'polypeptide(L)'
;MRFGHKYVFLLPGLIVLIAILIFPVLFTIRLSLSGWNSYNPSLDFVGLKNYVRLFTNDPRFWEAFFRLSFFSLTTVFLQYILGFGLALL
;
A
#
# COMPACT_ATOMS: atom_id res chain seq x y z
N MET A 1 7.92 37.25 -15.11
CA MET A 1 7.79 36.60 -13.79
C MET A 1 8.52 35.26 -13.81
N ARG A 2 9.70 35.14 -13.15
CA ARG A 2 10.51 33.91 -13.15
C ARG A 2 10.06 33.00 -11.98
N PHE A 3 9.23 32.01 -12.27
CA PHE A 3 8.64 31.09 -11.27
C PHE A 3 9.64 30.09 -10.64
N GLY A 4 10.89 30.03 -11.11
CA GLY A 4 11.87 29.01 -10.70
C GLY A 4 12.25 29.00 -9.21
N HIS A 5 12.23 30.14 -8.51
CA HIS A 5 12.63 30.21 -7.10
C HIS A 5 11.58 29.61 -6.14
N LYS A 6 10.31 29.55 -6.55
CA LYS A 6 9.20 29.12 -5.68
C LYS A 6 9.23 27.62 -5.39
N TYR A 7 9.69 26.81 -6.35
CA TYR A 7 9.82 25.37 -6.20
C TYR A 7 10.93 24.96 -5.23
N VAL A 8 11.99 25.79 -5.11
CA VAL A 8 13.10 25.55 -4.18
C VAL A 8 12.65 25.67 -2.73
N PHE A 9 11.67 26.52 -2.42
CA PHE A 9 11.08 26.60 -1.08
C PHE A 9 10.22 25.37 -0.72
N LEU A 10 9.64 24.70 -1.71
CA LEU A 10 8.83 23.49 -1.51
C LEU A 10 9.70 22.22 -1.43
N LEU A 11 10.88 22.24 -2.04
CA LEU A 11 11.78 21.10 -2.16
C LEU A 11 12.10 20.41 -0.83
N PRO A 12 12.49 21.11 0.27
CA PRO A 12 12.77 20.47 1.54
C PRO A 12 11.58 19.71 2.11
N GLY A 13 10.38 20.32 2.07
CA GLY A 13 9.15 19.68 2.52
C GLY A 13 8.76 18.49 1.64
N LEU A 14 8.92 18.61 0.33
CA LEU A 14 8.64 17.53 -0.61
C LEU A 14 9.59 16.34 -0.41
N ILE A 15 10.89 16.59 -0.19
CA ILE A 15 11.88 15.53 0.09
C ILE A 15 11.51 14.79 1.37
N VAL A 16 11.18 15.52 2.44
CA VAL A 16 10.77 14.90 3.71
C VAL A 16 9.48 14.09 3.54
N LEU A 17 8.49 14.63 2.83
CA LEU A 17 7.24 13.93 2.54
C LEU A 17 7.48 12.64 1.76
N ILE A 18 8.27 12.71 0.68
CA ILE A 18 8.63 11.54 -0.13
C ILE A 18 9.40 10.54 0.73
N ALA A 19 10.36 10.97 1.54
CA ALA A 19 11.12 10.08 2.41
C ALA A 19 10.19 9.33 3.38
N ILE A 20 9.25 10.02 4.02
CA ILE A 20 8.30 9.43 4.96
C ILE A 20 7.35 8.46 4.26
N LEU A 21 6.94 8.72 3.01
CA LEU A 21 6.06 7.83 2.26
C LEU A 21 6.79 6.61 1.67
N ILE A 22 7.98 6.83 1.11
CA ILE A 22 8.72 5.79 0.37
C ILE A 22 9.50 4.87 1.31
N PHE A 23 10.08 5.40 2.40
CA PHE A 23 10.82 4.60 3.38
C PHE A 23 10.03 3.39 3.91
N PRO A 24 8.81 3.53 4.45
CA PRO A 24 8.06 2.38 4.97
C PRO A 24 7.66 1.38 3.87
N VAL A 25 7.43 1.84 2.64
CA VAL A 25 7.16 0.96 1.50
C VAL A 25 8.37 0.11 1.17
N LEU A 26 9.55 0.72 1.05
CA LEU A 26 10.80 0.00 0.81
C LEU A 26 11.12 -0.98 1.96
N PHE A 27 10.89 -0.55 3.19
CA PHE A 27 11.06 -1.41 4.37
C PHE A 27 10.11 -2.60 4.34
N THR A 28 8.84 -2.39 3.96
CA THR A 28 7.84 -3.46 3.81
C THR A 28 8.22 -4.45 2.72
N ILE A 29 8.78 -3.98 1.59
CA ILE A 29 9.32 -4.86 0.53
C ILE A 29 10.52 -5.66 1.06
N ARG A 30 11.41 -5.04 1.85
CA ARG A 30 12.54 -5.76 2.46
C ARG A 30 12.05 -6.84 3.44
N LEU A 31 11.01 -6.52 4.22
CA LEU A 31 10.36 -7.43 5.15
C LEU A 31 9.66 -8.59 4.44
N SER A 32 8.95 -8.33 3.33
CA SER A 32 8.25 -9.39 2.57
C SER A 32 9.22 -10.42 1.99
N LEU A 33 10.48 -10.04 1.76
CA LEU A 33 11.57 -10.91 1.33
C LEU A 33 12.37 -11.53 2.50
N SER A 34 11.97 -11.25 3.74
CA SER A 34 12.64 -11.74 4.96
C SER A 34 11.83 -12.83 5.66
N GLY A 35 12.48 -13.67 6.45
CA GLY A 35 11.85 -14.74 7.25
C GLY A 35 11.13 -14.23 8.51
N TRP A 36 10.98 -12.92 8.65
CA TRP A 36 10.40 -12.29 9.82
C TRP A 36 8.96 -12.76 10.06
N ASN A 37 8.65 -13.10 11.31
CA ASN A 37 7.31 -13.42 11.75
C ASN A 37 7.12 -13.03 13.22
N SER A 38 5.88 -13.06 13.72
CA SER A 38 5.58 -12.62 15.09
C SER A 38 6.30 -13.42 16.19
N TYR A 39 6.81 -14.62 15.90
CA TYR A 39 7.53 -15.47 16.84
C TYR A 39 9.06 -15.41 16.67
N ASN A 40 9.54 -15.01 15.49
CA ASN A 40 10.96 -14.92 15.18
C ASN A 40 11.29 -13.54 14.58
N PRO A 41 12.03 -12.68 15.32
CA PRO A 41 12.40 -11.35 14.86
C PRO A 41 13.56 -11.36 13.84
N SER A 42 14.11 -12.52 13.45
CA SER A 42 15.20 -12.61 12.49
C SER A 42 14.80 -12.06 11.11
N LEU A 43 15.59 -11.11 10.58
CA LEU A 43 15.42 -10.54 9.24
C LEU A 43 16.21 -11.32 8.17
N ASP A 44 16.24 -12.64 8.30
CA ASP A 44 16.97 -13.51 7.38
C ASP A 44 16.40 -13.39 5.97
N PHE A 45 17.25 -13.23 4.96
CA PHE A 45 16.79 -13.12 3.59
C PHE A 45 16.33 -14.48 3.06
N VAL A 46 15.01 -14.65 2.90
CA VAL A 46 14.38 -15.88 2.40
C VAL A 46 13.98 -15.78 0.92
N GLY A 47 14.25 -14.64 0.27
CA GLY A 47 13.91 -14.37 -1.12
C GLY A 47 12.40 -14.41 -1.35
N LEU A 48 11.94 -15.13 -2.37
CA LEU A 48 10.52 -15.19 -2.76
C LEU A 48 9.71 -16.29 -2.05
N LYS A 49 10.28 -16.98 -1.04
CA LYS A 49 9.59 -18.08 -0.35
C LYS A 49 8.24 -17.68 0.24
N ASN A 50 8.14 -16.46 0.79
CA ASN A 50 6.89 -15.93 1.35
C ASN A 50 5.81 -15.77 0.27
N TYR A 51 6.18 -15.30 -0.91
CA TYR A 51 5.27 -15.17 -2.04
C TYR A 51 4.80 -16.53 -2.53
N VAL A 52 5.72 -17.50 -2.72
CA VAL A 52 5.34 -18.86 -3.11
C VAL A 52 4.36 -19.46 -2.10
N ARG A 53 4.63 -19.35 -0.80
CA ARG A 53 3.72 -19.81 0.26
C ARG A 53 2.35 -19.14 0.17
N LEU A 54 2.30 -17.84 -0.06
CA LEU A 54 1.06 -17.07 -0.18
C LEU A 54 0.20 -17.52 -1.39
N PHE A 55 0.83 -17.83 -2.52
CA PHE A 55 0.12 -18.31 -3.72
C PHE A 55 -0.24 -19.80 -3.70
N THR A 56 0.45 -20.61 -2.89
CA THR A 56 0.26 -22.09 -2.90
C THR A 56 -0.44 -22.63 -1.67
N ASN A 57 -0.17 -22.06 -0.48
CA ASN A 57 -0.44 -22.69 0.81
C ASN A 57 -1.06 -21.74 1.84
N ASP A 58 -1.65 -20.62 1.42
CA ASP A 58 -2.32 -19.67 2.31
C ASP A 58 -3.76 -19.34 1.88
N PRO A 59 -4.73 -20.23 2.15
CA PRO A 59 -6.14 -19.98 1.82
C PRO A 59 -6.73 -18.81 2.62
N ARG A 60 -6.25 -18.57 3.85
CA ARG A 60 -6.72 -17.48 4.70
C ARG A 60 -6.42 -16.12 4.09
N PHE A 61 -5.23 -15.97 3.51
CA PHE A 61 -4.88 -14.76 2.76
C PHE A 61 -5.89 -14.48 1.65
N TRP A 62 -6.18 -15.49 0.81
CA TRP A 62 -7.10 -15.33 -0.33
C TRP A 62 -8.53 -15.03 0.10
N GLU A 63 -9.03 -15.72 1.10
CA GLU A 63 -10.35 -15.41 1.65
C GLU A 63 -10.44 -13.96 2.16
N ALA A 64 -9.43 -13.49 2.89
CA ALA A 64 -9.39 -12.12 3.38
C ALA A 64 -9.28 -11.11 2.22
N PHE A 65 -8.46 -11.42 1.21
CA PHE A 65 -8.30 -10.62 0.01
C PHE A 65 -9.62 -10.47 -0.76
N PHE A 66 -10.37 -11.56 -0.96
CA PHE A 66 -11.67 -11.50 -1.64
C PHE A 66 -12.73 -10.77 -0.83
N ARG A 67 -12.79 -10.99 0.49
CA ARG A 67 -13.70 -10.24 1.37
C ARG A 67 -13.43 -8.73 1.31
N LEU A 68 -12.16 -8.33 1.39
CA LEU A 68 -11.78 -6.92 1.32
C LEU A 68 -12.04 -6.32 -0.07
N SER A 69 -11.71 -7.05 -1.14
CA SER A 69 -11.95 -6.60 -2.51
C SER A 69 -13.44 -6.44 -2.80
N PHE A 70 -14.26 -7.41 -2.39
CA PHE A 70 -15.71 -7.33 -2.52
C PHE A 70 -16.26 -6.11 -1.78
N PHE A 71 -15.89 -5.94 -0.51
CA PHE A 71 -16.29 -4.78 0.28
C PHE A 71 -15.88 -3.46 -0.39
N SER A 72 -14.60 -3.32 -0.77
CA SER A 72 -14.08 -2.11 -1.39
C SER A 72 -14.81 -1.76 -2.69
N LEU A 73 -15.01 -2.73 -3.58
CA LEU A 73 -15.68 -2.51 -4.86
C LEU A 73 -17.15 -2.14 -4.67
N THR A 74 -17.87 -2.87 -3.82
CA THR A 74 -19.28 -2.57 -3.53
C THR A 74 -19.43 -1.20 -2.90
N THR A 75 -18.58 -0.83 -1.94
CA THR A 75 -18.62 0.48 -1.29
C THR A 75 -18.36 1.62 -2.27
N VAL A 76 -17.29 1.53 -3.07
CA VAL A 76 -16.95 2.58 -4.06
C VAL A 76 -18.06 2.72 -5.10
N PHE A 77 -18.60 1.59 -5.59
CA PHE A 77 -19.69 1.60 -6.56
C PHE A 77 -20.96 2.27 -6.02
N LEU A 78 -21.36 1.91 -4.79
CA LEU A 78 -22.52 2.53 -4.14
C LEU A 78 -22.30 4.01 -3.86
N GLN A 79 -21.12 4.39 -3.36
CA GLN A 79 -20.76 5.80 -3.14
C GLN A 79 -20.84 6.61 -4.43
N TYR A 80 -20.36 6.05 -5.54
CA TYR A 80 -20.41 6.73 -6.84
C TYR A 80 -21.84 6.90 -7.33
N ILE A 81 -22.66 5.84 -7.29
CA ILE A 81 -24.08 5.90 -7.70
C ILE A 81 -24.84 6.93 -6.86
N LEU A 82 -24.70 6.88 -5.54
CA LEU A 82 -25.40 7.78 -4.64
C LEU A 82 -24.91 9.22 -4.81
N GLY A 83 -23.59 9.43 -4.83
CA GLY A 83 -23.00 10.76 -4.98
C GLY A 83 -23.34 11.40 -6.33
N PHE A 84 -23.26 10.63 -7.41
CA PHE A 84 -23.62 11.10 -8.74
C PHE A 84 -25.14 11.31 -8.89
N GLY A 85 -25.94 10.41 -8.32
CA GLY A 85 -27.40 10.53 -8.31
C GLY A 85 -27.86 11.80 -7.58
N LEU A 86 -27.25 12.13 -6.43
CA LEU A 86 -27.51 13.39 -5.72
C LEU A 86 -27.05 14.61 -6.51
N ALA A 87 -25.97 14.51 -7.29
CA ALA A 87 -25.48 15.63 -8.09
C ALA A 87 -26.37 15.96 -9.30
N LEU A 88 -27.19 15.00 -9.75
CA LEU A 88 -28.13 15.18 -10.86
C LEU A 88 -29.51 15.72 -10.43
N LEU A 89 -29.85 15.66 -9.14
CA LEU A 89 -31.07 16.22 -8.54
C LEU A 89 -30.89 17.70 -8.24
#